data_AF-B0ENW7-F1
#
_entry.id   AF-B0ENW7-F1
#
_cell.length_a   1.000
_cell.length_b   1.000
_cell.length_c   1.000
_cell.angle_alpha   90.00
_cell.angle_beta   90.00
_cell.angle_gamma   90.00
#
_symmetry.space_group_name_H-M   'P 1'
#
loop_
_entity.id
_entity.type
_entity.pdbx_description
1 polymer ?
#
loop_
_entity_poly.entity_id
_entity_poly.type
_entity_poly.pdbx_seq_one_letter_code
_entity_poly.pdbx_strand_id
1 'polypeptide(L)'
;MWFCLLLLFISFCNGEYCQKVEGNDIVIYANTSCSDYTLTSNKLTGDYTKYSSVIISVSNYYGISDFGSVNPFKARKVIIQIEEMSTSHSFLSFVNIETNFRLELVKSPYSFKNVQFTFYNGNSPTRIIGDVDGLLVSGSDDYDSNYHLPIQRTYFNSIPINLKFSSDISIQYLISSYEGSINKITPKSSNDKYFSQTCGGMVRYFSYKNIAIYDITTECNHQFKKDEEDDFNSFIVTITVSLSNYCQISLSTNNYIIRNNNRPSITHTVYTYPNQWLKYESSNQAIFKIYRKKEPYQKIEFSLTIEQSNEGTTLIKEVENNDKSISTVIISSSKPLYVLDDVKFSETTLTTKKSQIMIIGMKGITLDSIGYKNCNMMIYKEKTKECIECEKRYYLNSNKECQYNSHCIKINNQNHCIECEYGYYLNLNTKHAKYSK
;
A
#
# COMPACT_ATOMS: atom_id res chain seq x y z
N MET A 1 -43.98 41.14 27.22
CA MET A 1 -43.13 41.97 26.33
C MET A 1 -41.74 42.00 26.96
N TRP A 2 -40.94 40.95 26.80
CA TRP A 2 -39.94 40.83 25.75
C TRP A 2 -39.70 39.33 25.44
N PHE A 3 -40.20 38.89 24.29
CA PHE A 3 -39.69 37.72 23.58
C PHE A 3 -38.39 38.18 22.91
N CYS A 4 -37.24 37.97 23.56
CA CYS A 4 -35.98 37.97 22.84
C CYS A 4 -35.79 36.57 22.26
N LEU A 5 -35.90 36.51 20.93
CA LEU A 5 -35.51 35.39 20.08
C LEU A 5 -34.18 34.78 20.59
N LEU A 6 -34.25 33.63 21.24
CA LEU A 6 -33.13 32.70 21.40
C LEU A 6 -33.12 31.75 20.19
N LEU A 7 -33.02 32.36 19.00
CA LEU A 7 -32.71 31.71 17.74
C LEU A 7 -31.24 32.04 17.47
N LEU A 8 -30.29 31.30 18.04
CA LEU A 8 -28.87 31.30 17.60
C LEU A 8 -28.14 30.10 18.25
N PHE A 9 -27.56 29.27 17.39
CA PHE A 9 -26.79 28.04 17.66
C PHE A 9 -27.63 26.79 17.94
N ILE A 10 -28.08 26.15 16.86
CA ILE A 10 -28.54 24.76 16.93
C ILE A 10 -27.30 23.89 17.12
N SER A 11 -26.92 23.63 18.38
CA SER A 11 -25.96 22.57 18.69
C SER A 11 -26.69 21.23 18.64
N PHE A 12 -26.26 20.35 17.75
CA PHE A 12 -26.79 18.99 17.70
C PHE A 12 -25.84 18.09 18.49
N CYS A 13 -26.30 17.56 19.61
CA CYS A 13 -25.58 16.53 20.35
C CYS A 13 -26.08 15.17 19.90
N ASN A 14 -25.17 14.31 19.46
CA ASN A 14 -25.47 12.94 19.04
C ASN A 14 -24.50 12.00 19.77
N GLY A 15 -24.95 11.39 20.87
CA GLY A 15 -24.09 10.61 21.75
C GLY A 15 -22.98 11.45 22.40
N GLU A 16 -21.72 11.04 22.22
CA GLU A 16 -20.51 11.57 22.90
C GLU A 16 -20.00 12.93 22.38
N TYR A 17 -20.56 13.44 21.28
CA TYR A 17 -20.10 14.67 20.64
C TYR A 17 -21.23 15.67 20.43
N CYS A 18 -20.93 16.94 20.68
CA CYS A 18 -21.79 18.05 20.29
C CYS A 18 -21.18 18.79 19.09
N GLN A 19 -22.00 19.03 18.08
CA GLN A 19 -21.59 19.72 16.86
C GLN A 19 -22.20 21.11 16.80
N LYS A 20 -21.39 22.10 16.44
CA LYS A 20 -21.80 23.49 16.24
C LYS A 20 -21.21 24.00 14.93
N VAL A 21 -22.06 24.58 14.08
CA VAL A 21 -21.59 25.29 12.89
C VAL A 21 -21.22 26.71 13.29
N GLU A 22 -19.98 27.11 13.02
CA GLU A 22 -19.47 28.47 13.26
C GLU A 22 -18.97 29.05 11.95
N GLY A 23 -19.78 29.90 11.31
CA GLY A 23 -19.48 30.40 9.98
C GLY A 23 -19.41 29.26 8.95
N ASN A 24 -18.26 29.11 8.30
CA ASN A 24 -17.99 28.03 7.33
C ASN A 24 -17.30 26.80 7.95
N ASP A 25 -16.99 26.85 9.24
CA ASP A 25 -16.36 25.76 9.97
C ASP A 25 -17.40 24.97 10.77
N ILE A 26 -17.05 23.73 11.07
CA ILE A 26 -17.80 22.91 12.03
C ILE A 26 -16.92 22.61 13.23
N VAL A 27 -17.43 22.95 14.41
CA VAL A 27 -16.80 22.67 15.70
C VAL A 27 -17.43 21.42 16.29
N ILE A 28 -16.60 20.44 16.58
CA ILE A 28 -16.94 19.20 17.27
C ILE A 28 -16.35 19.32 18.67
N TYR A 29 -17.21 19.42 19.66
CA TYR A 29 -16.82 19.35 21.06
C TYR A 29 -16.77 17.88 21.48
N ALA A 30 -15.54 17.40 21.66
CA ALA A 30 -15.28 16.13 22.31
C ALA A 30 -15.24 16.39 23.81
N ASN A 31 -16.34 16.00 24.47
CA ASN A 31 -16.60 16.03 25.91
C ASN A 31 -17.15 17.34 26.51
N THR A 32 -18.46 17.54 26.39
CA THR A 32 -19.24 18.43 27.25
C THR A 32 -20.43 17.68 27.86
N SER A 33 -20.27 17.20 29.10
CA SER A 33 -21.37 16.87 30.05
C SER A 33 -22.50 15.91 29.60
N CYS A 34 -22.30 15.06 28.58
CA CYS A 34 -23.25 13.98 28.26
C CYS A 34 -22.93 12.75 29.13
N SER A 35 -23.51 12.74 30.33
CA SER A 35 -23.32 11.73 31.37
C SER A 35 -24.00 10.41 31.04
N ASP A 36 -23.45 9.64 30.11
CA ASP A 36 -23.84 8.24 29.95
C ASP A 36 -22.60 7.35 29.99
N TYR A 37 -22.36 6.75 31.17
CA TYR A 37 -21.24 5.85 31.45
C TYR A 37 -21.29 4.53 30.66
N THR A 38 -22.29 4.38 29.76
CA THR A 38 -22.52 3.17 28.96
C THR A 38 -22.12 3.30 27.49
N LEU A 39 -21.72 4.49 27.03
CA LEU A 39 -21.33 4.75 25.64
C LEU A 39 -19.80 4.86 25.53
N THR A 40 -19.23 4.12 24.57
CA THR A 40 -17.79 3.74 24.48
C THR A 40 -17.14 4.10 23.12
N SER A 41 -17.76 4.95 22.31
CA SER A 41 -17.42 5.14 20.90
C SER A 41 -16.64 6.42 20.61
N ASN A 42 -15.31 6.35 20.76
CA ASN A 42 -14.30 7.36 20.39
C ASN A 42 -14.16 7.63 18.87
N LYS A 43 -15.18 7.33 18.05
CA LYS A 43 -15.10 7.27 16.57
C LYS A 43 -15.76 8.49 15.92
N LEU A 44 -14.95 9.28 15.21
CA LEU A 44 -15.41 10.40 14.38
C LEU A 44 -15.64 9.93 12.94
N THR A 45 -16.89 9.92 12.50
CA THR A 45 -17.28 9.52 11.13
C THR A 45 -18.13 10.60 10.47
N GLY A 46 -18.23 10.58 9.14
CA GLY A 46 -19.08 11.51 8.37
C GLY A 46 -18.35 12.31 7.31
N ASP A 47 -19.13 13.00 6.47
CA ASP A 47 -18.63 13.86 5.40
C ASP A 47 -18.76 15.35 5.78
N TYR A 48 -17.61 15.95 6.04
CA TYR A 48 -17.44 17.35 6.41
C TYR A 48 -16.81 18.18 5.28
N THR A 49 -16.72 17.65 4.06
CA THR A 49 -16.05 18.32 2.92
C THR A 49 -16.75 19.59 2.46
N LYS A 50 -18.00 19.84 2.89
CA LYS A 50 -18.74 21.09 2.65
C LYS A 50 -18.24 22.27 3.50
N TYR A 51 -17.57 21.98 4.62
CA TYR A 51 -17.01 22.99 5.52
C TYR A 51 -15.57 23.35 5.12
N SER A 52 -15.12 24.55 5.47
CA SER A 52 -13.72 24.95 5.28
C SER A 52 -12.77 24.16 6.17
N SER A 53 -13.17 23.92 7.43
CA SER A 53 -12.44 23.08 8.37
C SER A 53 -13.35 22.42 9.39
N VAL A 54 -12.85 21.33 9.97
CA VAL A 54 -13.41 20.65 11.14
C VAL A 54 -12.52 20.97 12.34
N ILE A 55 -13.06 21.69 13.31
CA ILE A 55 -12.37 22.02 14.55
C ILE A 55 -12.80 21.01 15.60
N ILE A 56 -11.87 20.22 16.13
CA ILE A 56 -12.13 19.28 17.21
C ILE A 56 -11.57 19.91 18.47
N SER A 57 -12.48 20.32 19.36
CA SER A 57 -12.12 20.82 20.67
C SER A 57 -12.20 19.70 21.69
N VAL A 58 -11.11 19.47 22.43
CA VAL A 58 -10.95 18.35 23.36
C VAL A 58 -10.80 18.87 24.79
N SER A 59 -11.74 18.49 25.66
CA SER A 59 -11.75 18.83 27.09
C SER A 59 -11.82 17.57 27.96
N ASN A 60 -10.68 17.17 28.53
CA ASN A 60 -10.53 16.11 29.54
C ASN A 60 -10.90 14.64 29.12
N TYR A 61 -10.08 13.69 29.59
CA TYR A 61 -10.21 12.21 29.52
C TYR A 61 -9.67 11.43 28.30
N TYR A 62 -8.98 10.31 28.61
CA TYR A 62 -8.34 9.25 27.80
C TYR A 62 -8.38 9.34 26.25
N GLY A 63 -7.92 10.45 25.69
CA GLY A 63 -6.86 10.55 24.70
C GLY A 63 -6.90 9.68 23.42
N ILE A 64 -7.99 9.06 23.00
CA ILE A 64 -8.06 8.33 21.72
C ILE A 64 -9.17 8.93 20.87
N SER A 65 -8.83 9.56 19.74
CA SER A 65 -9.82 9.89 18.70
C SER A 65 -9.55 9.04 17.47
N ASP A 66 -10.52 8.19 17.11
CA ASP A 66 -10.48 7.35 15.92
C ASP A 66 -11.18 8.08 14.77
N PHE A 67 -10.42 8.50 13.76
CA PHE A 67 -10.96 9.07 12.53
C PHE A 67 -11.39 7.96 11.58
N GLY A 68 -12.70 7.81 11.41
CA GLY A 68 -13.31 6.78 10.59
C GLY A 68 -13.49 5.44 11.31
N SER A 69 -14.28 4.56 10.71
CA SER A 69 -14.41 3.15 11.07
C SER A 69 -14.97 2.36 9.88
N VAL A 70 -16.11 1.70 10.05
CA VAL A 70 -16.92 1.18 8.92
C VAL A 70 -17.36 2.34 8.03
N ASN A 71 -17.78 3.46 8.64
CA ASN A 71 -18.10 4.68 7.93
C ASN A 71 -16.84 5.56 7.79
N PRO A 72 -16.58 6.12 6.60
CA PRO A 72 -15.40 6.95 6.38
C PRO A 72 -15.54 8.32 7.07
N PHE A 73 -14.39 8.92 7.37
CA PHE A 73 -14.28 10.33 7.72
C PHE A 73 -13.75 11.13 6.53
N LYS A 74 -14.43 12.22 6.16
CA LYS A 74 -14.05 13.08 5.04
C LYS A 74 -13.99 14.54 5.49
N ALA A 75 -12.88 15.21 5.23
CA ALA A 75 -12.68 16.63 5.54
C ALA A 75 -11.67 17.26 4.57
N ARG A 76 -11.62 18.59 4.49
CA ARG A 76 -10.54 19.31 3.78
C ARG A 76 -9.39 19.68 4.71
N LYS A 77 -9.76 20.11 5.91
CA LYS A 77 -8.85 20.52 6.98
C LYS A 77 -9.42 20.08 8.31
N VAL A 78 -8.58 19.54 9.18
CA VAL A 78 -8.91 19.20 10.56
C VAL A 78 -7.99 19.99 11.49
N ILE A 79 -8.55 20.65 12.48
CA ILE A 79 -7.83 21.42 13.50
C ILE A 79 -8.15 20.78 14.84
N ILE A 80 -7.13 20.32 15.58
CA ILE A 80 -7.33 19.77 16.92
C ILE A 80 -6.84 20.81 17.93
N GLN A 81 -7.73 21.18 18.84
CA GLN A 81 -7.50 22.13 19.91
C GLN A 81 -7.72 21.44 21.26
N ILE A 82 -6.76 21.57 22.17
CA ILE A 82 -6.88 21.06 23.53
C ILE A 82 -7.31 22.22 24.43
N GLU A 83 -8.49 22.13 25.02
CA GLU A 83 -8.99 23.11 25.99
C GLU A 83 -8.55 22.76 27.42
N GLU A 84 -8.55 21.48 27.80
CA GLU A 84 -8.10 21.00 29.11
C GLU A 84 -7.55 19.57 29.01
N MET A 85 -6.38 19.29 29.63
CA MET A 85 -5.75 17.96 29.57
C MET A 85 -5.18 17.51 30.92
N SER A 86 -5.55 16.30 31.35
CA SER A 86 -5.08 15.66 32.58
C SER A 86 -3.85 14.76 32.39
N THR A 87 -3.43 14.50 31.14
CA THR A 87 -2.27 13.64 30.82
C THR A 87 -1.30 14.34 29.87
N SER A 88 -0.07 13.83 29.77
CA SER A 88 0.95 14.35 28.85
C SER A 88 0.99 13.64 27.48
N HIS A 89 0.03 12.75 27.21
CA HIS A 89 0.01 11.87 26.03
C HIS A 89 -1.34 11.92 25.33
N SER A 90 -1.34 12.22 24.03
CA SER A 90 -2.51 12.13 23.15
C SER A 90 -2.34 11.00 22.15
N PHE A 91 -3.41 10.32 21.79
CA PHE A 91 -3.45 9.26 20.78
C PHE A 91 -4.47 9.63 19.70
N LEU A 92 -4.03 9.62 18.45
CA LEU A 92 -4.88 9.91 17.30
C LEU A 92 -4.73 8.75 16.31
N SER A 93 -5.85 8.11 16.03
CA SER A 93 -5.91 6.92 15.16
C SER A 93 -6.65 7.27 13.88
N PHE A 94 -6.10 6.87 12.74
CA PHE A 94 -6.72 7.11 11.43
C PHE A 94 -7.11 5.77 10.83
N VAL A 95 -8.39 5.44 10.94
CA VAL A 95 -8.90 4.11 10.59
C VAL A 95 -9.34 4.05 9.14
N ASN A 96 -10.23 4.97 8.74
CA ASN A 96 -10.83 5.02 7.42
C ASN A 96 -11.12 6.48 7.06
N ILE A 97 -10.16 7.11 6.40
CA ILE A 97 -10.29 8.49 5.92
C ILE A 97 -10.28 8.46 4.39
N GLU A 98 -11.20 9.17 3.75
CA GLU A 98 -11.34 9.13 2.29
C GLU A 98 -10.84 10.40 1.59
N THR A 99 -10.36 11.38 2.34
CA THR A 99 -9.90 12.66 1.82
C THR A 99 -8.45 12.92 2.16
N ASN A 100 -7.69 13.41 1.20
CA ASN A 100 -6.43 14.09 1.45
C ASN A 100 -6.72 15.37 2.25
N PHE A 101 -6.47 15.35 3.55
CA PHE A 101 -6.72 16.49 4.41
C PHE A 101 -5.48 16.91 5.19
N ARG A 102 -5.42 18.20 5.49
CA ARG A 102 -4.43 18.79 6.39
C ARG A 102 -4.91 18.69 7.83
N LEU A 103 -4.08 18.12 8.70
CA LEU A 103 -4.24 18.12 10.14
C LEU A 103 -3.37 19.22 10.77
N GLU A 104 -3.97 20.03 11.64
CA GLU A 104 -3.31 21.10 12.37
C GLU A 104 -3.49 20.88 13.87
N LEU A 105 -2.37 20.72 14.58
CA LEU A 105 -2.33 20.61 16.04
C LEU A 105 -2.05 22.00 16.62
N VAL A 106 -3.02 22.56 17.33
CA VAL A 106 -2.89 23.91 17.91
C VAL A 106 -2.34 23.81 19.33
N LYS A 107 -1.25 24.54 19.59
CA LYS A 107 -0.62 24.61 20.91
C LYS A 107 -1.47 25.46 21.85
N SER A 108 -1.99 24.85 22.91
CA SER A 108 -2.61 25.53 24.05
C SER A 108 -1.66 25.49 25.26
N PRO A 109 -1.98 26.17 26.39
CA PRO A 109 -1.23 26.01 27.64
C PRO A 109 -1.14 24.56 28.12
N TYR A 110 -2.09 23.72 27.69
CA TYR A 110 -2.15 22.28 27.94
C TYR A 110 -1.56 21.48 26.75
N SER A 111 -0.44 21.97 26.21
CA SER A 111 0.14 21.55 24.93
C SER A 111 0.32 20.03 24.78
N PHE A 112 0.23 19.58 23.52
CA PHE A 112 0.66 18.27 23.05
C PHE A 112 2.14 17.97 23.35
N LYS A 113 2.46 17.56 24.58
CA LYS A 113 3.84 17.19 24.94
C LYS A 113 4.28 15.97 24.15
N ASN A 114 3.50 14.89 24.17
CA ASN A 114 3.73 13.71 23.34
C ASN A 114 2.44 13.34 22.58
N VAL A 115 2.54 13.17 21.26
CA VAL A 115 1.44 12.68 20.42
C VAL A 115 1.81 11.37 19.79
N GLN A 116 0.93 10.38 19.93
CA GLN A 116 1.00 9.14 19.20
C GLN A 116 0.03 9.16 18.03
N PHE A 117 0.55 8.94 16.83
CA PHE A 117 -0.23 8.66 15.63
C PHE A 117 -0.25 7.17 15.33
N THR A 118 -1.44 6.65 15.07
CA THR A 118 -1.67 5.28 14.60
C THR A 118 -2.39 5.33 13.26
N PHE A 119 -1.71 4.95 12.18
CA PHE A 119 -2.29 4.94 10.84
C PHE A 119 -2.74 3.51 10.48
N TYR A 120 -4.03 3.30 10.21
CA TYR A 120 -4.54 1.98 9.86
C TYR A 120 -4.64 1.79 8.35
N ASN A 121 -4.20 0.64 7.83
CA ASN A 121 -4.23 0.33 6.39
C ASN A 121 -3.56 1.44 5.55
N GLY A 122 -2.55 2.08 6.12
CA GLY A 122 -1.89 3.25 5.58
C GLY A 122 -2.62 4.57 5.81
N ASN A 123 -3.93 4.62 6.06
CA ASN A 123 -4.72 5.86 6.11
C ASN A 123 -4.06 6.95 6.96
N SER A 124 -3.56 8.02 6.31
CA SER A 124 -2.96 9.17 6.99
C SER A 124 -3.43 10.50 6.37
N PRO A 125 -3.46 11.58 7.17
CA PRO A 125 -3.54 12.94 6.60
C PRO A 125 -2.39 13.13 5.60
N THR A 126 -2.58 13.97 4.58
CA THR A 126 -1.49 14.31 3.66
C THR A 126 -0.46 15.20 4.32
N ARG A 127 -0.89 15.98 5.31
CA ARG A 127 -0.07 16.98 5.98
C ARG A 127 -0.44 17.08 7.45
N ILE A 128 0.56 17.05 8.32
CA ILE A 128 0.45 17.32 9.74
C ILE A 128 1.36 18.50 10.07
N ILE A 129 0.77 19.52 10.70
CA ILE A 129 1.48 20.70 11.17
C ILE A 129 1.13 20.99 12.63
N GLY A 130 1.96 21.79 13.29
CA GLY A 130 1.76 22.21 14.67
C GLY A 130 2.95 21.89 15.56
N ASP A 131 2.96 22.47 16.76
CA ASP A 131 4.07 22.34 17.71
C ASP A 131 3.79 21.21 18.71
N VAL A 132 4.60 20.14 18.63
CA VAL A 132 4.60 19.03 19.61
C VAL A 132 6.03 18.72 20.04
N ASP A 133 6.25 18.32 21.30
CA ASP A 133 7.63 18.06 21.78
C ASP A 133 8.15 16.66 21.37
N GLY A 134 7.23 15.70 21.22
CA GLY A 134 7.51 14.32 20.85
C GLY A 134 6.44 13.73 19.95
N LEU A 135 6.87 13.04 18.89
CA LEU A 135 6.00 12.33 17.98
C LEU A 135 6.32 10.84 18.02
N LEU A 136 5.32 10.03 18.37
CA LEU A 136 5.37 8.60 18.20
C LEU A 136 4.51 8.22 16.99
N VAL A 137 5.10 7.52 16.03
CA VAL A 137 4.37 7.07 14.85
C VAL A 137 4.32 5.54 14.80
N SER A 138 3.15 5.00 14.49
CA SER A 138 2.88 3.57 14.33
C SER A 138 1.90 3.32 13.18
N GLY A 139 1.99 2.15 12.56
CA GLY A 139 1.05 1.68 11.54
C GLY A 139 0.40 0.36 11.94
N SER A 140 -0.88 0.15 11.61
CA SER A 140 -1.65 -1.08 11.86
C SER A 140 -2.44 -1.49 10.61
N ASP A 141 -2.66 -2.78 10.33
CA ASP A 141 -3.51 -3.19 9.20
C ASP A 141 -4.84 -3.81 9.63
N ASP A 142 -5.04 -4.05 10.92
CA ASP A 142 -6.22 -4.73 11.44
C ASP A 142 -6.79 -4.03 12.68
N TYR A 143 -8.11 -4.15 12.89
CA TYR A 143 -8.82 -3.75 14.10
C TYR A 143 -8.47 -4.68 15.28
N ASP A 144 -8.20 -5.96 15.01
CA ASP A 144 -7.95 -7.02 16.01
C ASP A 144 -6.46 -7.34 16.21
N SER A 145 -5.59 -6.35 16.02
CA SER A 145 -4.15 -6.43 16.28
C SER A 145 -3.40 -7.48 15.45
N ASN A 146 -3.22 -7.21 14.15
CA ASN A 146 -2.13 -7.75 13.33
C ASN A 146 -1.82 -6.80 12.14
N TYR A 147 -0.77 -5.98 12.29
CA TYR A 147 0.37 -5.73 11.35
C TYR A 147 0.18 -5.97 9.82
N HIS A 148 0.70 -5.20 8.83
CA HIS A 148 1.69 -4.12 8.66
C HIS A 148 1.58 -3.45 7.25
N LEU A 149 1.13 -2.19 7.18
CA LEU A 149 1.43 -1.29 6.06
C LEU A 149 2.19 -0.06 6.55
N PRO A 150 3.12 0.44 5.74
CA PRO A 150 3.98 1.55 6.08
C PRO A 150 3.15 2.84 6.14
N ILE A 151 3.50 3.63 7.15
CA ILE A 151 3.04 4.99 7.36
C ILE A 151 3.06 5.73 6.01
N GLN A 152 1.87 6.13 5.55
CA GLN A 152 1.66 6.89 4.31
C GLN A 152 2.40 8.22 4.34
N ARG A 153 2.44 8.86 3.16
CA ARG A 153 3.03 10.16 2.80
C ARG A 153 2.44 11.31 3.60
N THR A 154 2.67 11.28 4.91
CA THR A 154 2.28 12.35 5.78
C THR A 154 3.42 13.34 5.82
N TYR A 155 3.21 14.50 5.23
CA TYR A 155 4.14 15.61 5.33
C TYR A 155 4.12 16.17 6.75
N PHE A 156 5.27 16.14 7.44
CA PHE A 156 5.45 16.81 8.73
C PHE A 156 6.17 18.14 8.56
N ASN A 157 5.55 19.21 9.07
CA ASN A 157 6.15 20.55 9.11
C ASN A 157 5.84 21.20 10.45
N SER A 158 6.79 21.05 11.36
CA SER A 158 6.74 21.45 12.75
C SER A 158 8.10 21.92 13.24
N ILE A 159 8.12 22.73 14.30
CA ILE A 159 9.31 23.07 15.10
C ILE A 159 9.89 21.76 15.68
N PRO A 160 11.21 21.63 15.83
CA PRO A 160 11.81 20.30 15.84
C PRO A 160 11.31 19.37 16.94
N ILE A 161 10.94 18.16 16.51
CA ILE A 161 10.32 17.14 17.34
C ILE A 161 11.30 15.99 17.60
N ASN A 162 11.19 15.34 18.76
CA ASN A 162 11.74 14.00 18.94
C ASN A 162 10.85 12.95 18.24
N LEU A 163 11.32 12.39 17.12
CA LEU A 163 10.60 11.32 16.43
C LEU A 163 10.96 9.96 17.04
N LYS A 164 9.91 9.20 17.36
CA LYS A 164 9.98 7.80 17.79
C LYS A 164 9.14 6.98 16.83
N PHE A 165 9.68 5.86 16.36
CA PHE A 165 8.85 4.85 15.71
C PHE A 165 8.58 3.71 16.67
N SER A 166 7.42 3.09 16.54
CA SER A 166 7.19 1.75 17.08
C SER A 166 7.44 0.76 15.95
N SER A 167 8.67 0.24 15.84
CA SER A 167 8.95 -0.78 14.83
C SER A 167 8.57 -2.17 15.30
N ASP A 168 7.87 -2.83 14.42
CA ASP A 168 7.53 -4.24 14.48
C ASP A 168 8.31 -4.98 13.39
N ILE A 169 8.03 -6.24 13.07
CA ILE A 169 8.85 -7.14 12.22
C ILE A 169 8.80 -6.75 10.72
N SER A 170 9.18 -5.51 10.36
CA SER A 170 9.12 -4.94 9.01
C SER A 170 9.99 -3.66 8.87
N ILE A 171 9.97 -3.03 7.69
CA ILE A 171 10.52 -1.68 7.45
C ILE A 171 9.33 -0.70 7.37
N GLN A 172 9.38 0.36 8.18
CA GLN A 172 8.46 1.49 8.20
C GLN A 172 9.19 2.75 7.78
N TYR A 173 8.48 3.76 7.25
CA TYR A 173 9.09 5.05 6.91
C TYR A 173 8.17 6.23 7.12
N LEU A 174 8.73 7.42 7.30
CA LEU A 174 8.03 8.70 7.39
C LEU A 174 8.70 9.72 6.50
N ILE A 175 7.94 10.57 5.82
CA ILE A 175 8.48 11.66 4.98
C ILE A 175 8.31 12.99 5.72
N SER A 176 9.35 13.82 5.75
CA SER A 176 9.30 15.18 6.32
C SER A 176 9.84 16.18 5.31
N SER A 177 9.34 17.42 5.35
CA SER A 177 10.11 18.52 4.78
C SER A 177 11.36 18.76 5.60
N TYR A 178 12.47 18.92 4.89
CA TYR A 178 13.73 19.49 5.36
C TYR A 178 14.42 18.75 6.51
N GLU A 179 15.72 18.51 6.34
CA GLU A 179 16.55 17.70 7.24
C GLU A 179 16.60 18.23 8.69
N GLY A 180 16.34 19.53 8.88
CA GLY A 180 16.40 20.22 10.17
C GLY A 180 15.15 20.12 11.05
N SER A 181 14.07 19.45 10.62
CA SER A 181 12.81 19.40 11.41
C SER A 181 12.74 18.25 12.42
N ILE A 182 13.65 17.26 12.37
CA ILE A 182 13.69 16.17 13.35
C ILE A 182 15.07 16.14 14.01
N ASN A 183 15.12 16.63 15.26
CA ASN A 183 16.38 16.75 15.99
C ASN A 183 17.01 15.39 16.33
N LYS A 184 16.18 14.36 16.52
CA LYS A 184 16.64 13.05 16.98
C LYS A 184 15.65 11.94 16.65
N ILE A 185 16.16 10.84 16.12
CA ILE A 185 15.43 9.57 16.03
C ILE A 185 15.83 8.75 17.26
N THR A 186 14.84 8.36 18.07
CA THR A 186 15.13 7.59 19.30
C THR A 186 14.49 6.20 19.24
N PRO A 187 15.26 5.12 19.50
CA PRO A 187 14.71 3.77 19.57
C PRO A 187 13.68 3.64 20.69
N LYS A 188 12.61 2.89 20.44
CA LYS A 188 11.68 2.42 21.47
C LYS A 188 12.19 1.12 22.11
N SER A 189 12.90 0.28 21.35
CA SER A 189 13.54 -0.96 21.79
C SER A 189 15.00 -1.09 21.32
N SER A 190 15.79 -1.92 22.00
CA SER A 190 17.20 -2.19 21.64
C SER A 190 17.39 -2.86 20.27
N ASN A 191 16.34 -3.45 19.70
CA ASN A 191 16.39 -4.12 18.40
C ASN A 191 15.92 -3.23 17.25
N ASP A 192 15.39 -2.05 17.56
CA ASP A 192 14.90 -1.10 16.57
C ASP A 192 16.09 -0.36 15.95
N LYS A 193 16.17 -0.36 14.63
CA LYS A 193 17.20 0.35 13.87
C LYS A 193 16.58 1.41 12.99
N TYR A 194 17.38 2.43 12.66
CA TYR A 194 16.91 3.62 11.97
C TYR A 194 17.94 4.12 10.96
N PHE A 195 17.46 4.71 9.88
CA PHE A 195 18.27 5.48 8.95
C PHE A 195 17.41 6.56 8.29
N SER A 196 18.03 7.50 7.60
CA SER A 196 17.32 8.48 6.78
C SER A 196 17.91 8.58 5.37
N GLN A 197 17.12 9.08 4.44
CA GLN A 197 17.54 9.41 3.08
C GLN A 197 17.04 10.80 2.73
N THR A 198 17.85 11.58 2.03
CA THR A 198 17.48 12.93 1.59
C THR A 198 17.37 12.98 0.07
N CYS A 199 16.42 13.77 -0.44
CA CYS A 199 16.21 13.97 -1.86
C CYS A 199 15.60 15.34 -2.09
N GLY A 200 16.32 16.22 -2.79
CA GLY A 200 15.79 17.50 -3.25
C GLY A 200 15.21 18.41 -2.16
N GLY A 201 15.68 18.33 -0.90
CA GLY A 201 15.13 19.10 0.22
C GLY A 201 14.07 18.38 1.08
N MET A 202 13.67 17.16 0.70
CA MET A 202 12.88 16.25 1.54
C MET A 202 13.74 15.21 2.23
N VAL A 203 13.26 14.70 3.37
CA VAL A 203 13.90 13.60 4.10
C VAL A 203 12.90 12.49 4.36
N ARG A 204 13.31 11.24 4.12
CA ARG A 204 12.62 10.03 4.54
C ARG A 204 13.34 9.41 5.71
N TYR A 205 12.63 9.21 6.81
CA TYR A 205 13.09 8.51 7.99
C TYR A 205 12.58 7.08 7.94
N PHE A 206 13.44 6.11 8.18
CA PHE A 206 13.10 4.70 8.17
C PHE A 206 13.32 4.11 9.55
N SER A 207 12.47 3.16 9.92
CA SER A 207 12.63 2.31 11.09
C SER A 207 12.46 0.86 10.67
N TYR A 208 13.28 -0.03 11.22
CA TYR A 208 13.24 -1.44 10.86
C TYR A 208 13.67 -2.34 12.00
N LYS A 209 13.15 -3.56 11.99
CA LYS A 209 13.44 -4.60 12.99
C LYS A 209 13.48 -5.97 12.32
N ASN A 210 14.38 -6.83 12.80
CA ASN A 210 14.58 -8.21 12.30
C ASN A 210 14.88 -8.31 10.78
N ILE A 211 15.34 -7.24 10.16
CA ILE A 211 15.78 -7.21 8.76
C ILE A 211 17.24 -6.76 8.73
N ALA A 212 18.06 -7.45 7.94
CA ALA A 212 19.42 -7.03 7.68
C ALA A 212 19.42 -6.20 6.38
N ILE A 213 19.85 -4.95 6.49
CA ILE A 213 20.01 -4.05 5.34
C ILE A 213 21.49 -4.09 4.93
N TYR A 214 21.76 -4.34 3.65
CA TYR A 214 23.11 -4.34 3.11
C TYR A 214 23.46 -3.05 2.39
N ASP A 215 22.48 -2.49 1.69
CA ASP A 215 22.69 -1.34 0.83
C ASP A 215 21.40 -0.55 0.68
N ILE A 216 21.55 0.76 0.53
CA ILE A 216 20.44 1.70 0.34
C ILE A 216 20.88 2.66 -0.76
N THR A 217 20.12 2.69 -1.84
CA THR A 217 20.33 3.65 -2.93
C THR A 217 19.09 4.50 -3.11
N THR A 218 19.30 5.75 -3.49
CA THR A 218 18.24 6.73 -3.68
C THR A 218 18.34 7.30 -5.09
N GLU A 219 17.22 7.33 -5.79
CA GLU A 219 17.07 8.07 -7.04
C GLU A 219 16.16 9.28 -6.78
N CYS A 220 16.63 10.44 -7.23
CA CYS A 220 16.01 11.72 -6.96
C CYS A 220 16.04 12.58 -8.21
N ASN A 221 14.93 12.62 -8.93
CA ASN A 221 14.83 13.37 -10.18
C ASN A 221 14.10 14.72 -10.02
N HIS A 222 13.84 15.13 -8.77
CA HIS A 222 13.07 16.32 -8.45
C HIS A 222 13.70 17.13 -7.31
N GLN A 223 13.66 18.46 -7.42
CA GLN A 223 14.02 19.38 -6.35
C GLN A 223 12.74 19.91 -5.70
N PHE A 224 12.42 19.36 -4.53
CA PHE A 224 11.23 19.72 -3.79
C PHE A 224 11.34 21.12 -3.17
N LYS A 225 10.29 21.91 -3.35
CA LYS A 225 10.11 23.16 -2.61
C LYS A 225 9.48 22.87 -1.25
N LYS A 226 9.67 23.81 -0.32
CA LYS A 226 8.93 23.81 0.94
C LYS A 226 7.43 23.80 0.61
N ASP A 227 6.68 22.92 1.26
CA ASP A 227 5.23 22.74 1.07
C ASP A 227 4.79 22.10 -0.27
N GLU A 228 5.71 21.51 -1.04
CA GLU A 228 5.37 20.74 -2.25
C GLU A 228 4.97 19.30 -1.87
N GLU A 229 3.69 18.94 -2.08
CA GLU A 229 3.10 17.66 -1.61
C GLU A 229 3.01 16.58 -2.71
N ASP A 230 3.11 16.92 -4.00
CA ASP A 230 2.46 16.08 -5.03
C ASP A 230 3.33 15.05 -5.77
N ASP A 231 4.66 15.08 -5.65
CA ASP A 231 5.52 14.12 -6.39
C ASP A 231 6.43 13.25 -5.52
N PHE A 232 5.88 12.65 -4.46
CA PHE A 232 6.60 11.65 -3.67
C PHE A 232 7.03 10.41 -4.47
N ASN A 233 6.48 10.20 -5.68
CA ASN A 233 6.92 9.13 -6.57
C ASN A 233 8.29 9.39 -7.19
N SER A 234 8.72 10.66 -7.28
CA SER A 234 10.05 11.05 -7.79
C SER A 234 11.20 10.79 -6.81
N PHE A 235 10.90 10.55 -5.54
CA PHE A 235 11.86 10.11 -4.53
C PHE A 235 11.74 8.58 -4.43
N ILE A 236 12.65 7.85 -5.07
CA ILE A 236 12.66 6.38 -5.06
C ILE A 236 13.79 5.93 -4.15
N VAL A 237 13.48 5.08 -3.17
CA VAL A 237 14.50 4.44 -2.33
C VAL A 237 14.52 2.96 -2.67
N THR A 238 15.69 2.44 -3.01
CA THR A 238 15.92 1.02 -3.25
C THR A 238 16.71 0.44 -2.09
N ILE A 239 16.12 -0.53 -1.39
CA ILE A 239 16.71 -1.14 -0.20
C ILE A 239 17.10 -2.59 -0.52
N THR A 240 18.38 -2.91 -0.37
CA THR A 240 18.88 -4.27 -0.48
C THR A 240 18.86 -4.94 0.88
N VAL A 241 18.11 -6.04 0.99
CA VAL A 241 17.82 -6.69 2.26
C VAL A 241 18.11 -8.19 2.26
N SER A 242 18.39 -8.69 3.47
CA SER A 242 18.25 -10.08 3.87
C SER A 242 17.09 -10.19 4.84
N LEU A 243 16.20 -11.13 4.56
CA LEU A 243 15.02 -11.38 5.38
C LEU A 243 15.32 -12.48 6.38
N SER A 244 14.98 -12.22 7.64
CA SER A 244 14.95 -13.23 8.68
C SER A 244 13.55 -13.91 8.73
N ASN A 245 13.31 -14.75 9.74
CA ASN A 245 12.04 -15.44 9.89
C ASN A 245 10.87 -14.46 10.02
N TYR A 246 9.75 -14.76 9.34
CA TYR A 246 8.49 -14.02 9.46
C TYR A 246 8.60 -12.52 9.14
N CYS A 247 9.33 -12.15 8.08
CA CYS A 247 9.36 -10.77 7.59
C CYS A 247 8.29 -10.55 6.51
N GLN A 248 7.43 -9.56 6.71
CA GLN A 248 6.52 -9.04 5.68
C GLN A 248 7.18 -7.86 4.94
N ILE A 249 6.99 -7.74 3.62
CA ILE A 249 7.54 -6.64 2.81
C ILE A 249 6.40 -5.92 2.11
N SER A 250 6.16 -4.65 2.43
CA SER A 250 5.24 -3.81 1.66
C SER A 250 6.01 -2.97 0.64
N LEU A 251 5.57 -2.96 -0.62
CA LEU A 251 6.18 -2.19 -1.72
C LEU A 251 5.58 -0.80 -1.90
N SER A 252 5.03 -0.18 -0.84
CA SER A 252 4.24 1.05 -0.98
C SER A 252 4.97 2.25 -1.62
N THR A 253 6.30 2.37 -1.49
CA THR A 253 7.09 3.49 -2.05
C THR A 253 8.57 3.17 -2.30
N ASN A 254 8.99 1.93 -2.08
CA ASN A 254 10.38 1.54 -2.17
C ASN A 254 10.52 0.35 -3.09
N ASN A 255 11.63 0.32 -3.80
CA ASN A 255 12.07 -0.88 -4.47
C ASN A 255 12.84 -1.74 -3.48
N TYR A 256 12.68 -3.05 -3.59
CA TYR A 256 13.40 -3.98 -2.73
C TYR A 256 14.21 -4.97 -3.57
N ILE A 257 15.45 -5.21 -3.15
CA ILE A 257 16.27 -6.30 -3.64
C ILE A 257 16.47 -7.29 -2.48
N ILE A 258 15.89 -8.48 -2.59
CA ILE A 258 16.01 -9.54 -1.59
C ILE A 258 17.11 -10.49 -2.02
N ARG A 259 18.23 -10.53 -1.27
CA ARG A 259 19.39 -11.38 -1.61
C ARG A 259 19.47 -12.66 -0.79
N ASN A 260 18.93 -12.68 0.41
CA ASN A 260 18.95 -13.89 1.23
C ASN A 260 17.69 -14.04 2.07
N ASN A 261 17.33 -15.29 2.31
CA ASN A 261 16.38 -15.72 3.32
C ASN A 261 17.15 -16.58 4.33
N ASN A 262 17.14 -16.22 5.61
CA ASN A 262 17.88 -17.01 6.62
C ASN A 262 17.32 -18.43 6.85
N ARG A 263 16.22 -18.80 6.18
CA ARG A 263 15.66 -20.15 6.15
C ARG A 263 15.35 -20.62 4.72
N PRO A 264 15.37 -21.94 4.48
CA PRO A 264 15.24 -22.52 3.15
C PRO A 264 13.87 -22.29 2.49
N SER A 265 12.81 -22.05 3.28
CA SER A 265 11.47 -21.67 2.79
C SER A 265 10.83 -20.67 3.75
N ILE A 266 10.45 -19.51 3.25
CA ILE A 266 9.73 -18.46 4.01
C ILE A 266 8.58 -17.95 3.15
N THR A 267 7.43 -17.73 3.79
CA THR A 267 6.30 -17.02 3.19
C THR A 267 6.41 -15.53 3.47
N HIS A 268 6.38 -14.72 2.42
CA HIS A 268 6.39 -13.27 2.47
C HIS A 268 5.07 -12.73 1.93
N THR A 269 4.48 -11.78 2.65
CA THR A 269 3.38 -10.98 2.12
C THR A 269 3.95 -9.78 1.37
N VAL A 270 3.45 -9.55 0.15
CA VAL A 270 3.86 -8.45 -0.73
C VAL A 270 2.65 -7.63 -1.15
N TYR A 271 2.63 -6.35 -0.76
CA TYR A 271 1.64 -5.40 -1.23
C TYR A 271 2.21 -4.62 -2.41
N THR A 272 1.59 -4.74 -3.59
CA THR A 272 2.04 -4.10 -4.84
C THR A 272 1.41 -2.73 -5.05
N TYR A 273 2.19 -1.81 -5.61
CA TYR A 273 1.78 -0.45 -5.98
C TYR A 273 2.42 -0.05 -7.32
N PRO A 274 1.76 0.77 -8.16
CA PRO A 274 2.32 1.18 -9.44
C PRO A 274 3.66 1.90 -9.31
N ASN A 275 4.55 1.68 -10.29
CA ASN A 275 5.91 2.23 -10.37
C ASN A 275 6.89 1.71 -9.32
N GLN A 276 6.49 0.74 -8.48
CA GLN A 276 7.38 0.08 -7.52
C GLN A 276 7.64 -1.36 -7.95
N TRP A 277 8.80 -1.88 -7.57
CA TRP A 277 9.19 -3.25 -7.90
C TRP A 277 9.93 -3.96 -6.78
N LEU A 278 9.80 -5.28 -6.78
CA LEU A 278 10.55 -6.20 -5.94
C LEU A 278 11.37 -7.13 -6.81
N LYS A 279 12.67 -7.20 -6.51
CA LYS A 279 13.59 -8.12 -7.16
C LYS A 279 14.05 -9.16 -6.14
N TYR A 280 13.89 -10.43 -6.49
CA TYR A 280 14.35 -11.57 -5.72
C TYR A 280 15.59 -12.18 -6.39
N GLU A 281 16.73 -12.13 -5.67
CA GLU A 281 18.04 -12.60 -6.13
C GLU A 281 18.57 -13.77 -5.27
N SER A 282 17.81 -14.22 -4.26
CA SER A 282 18.25 -15.31 -3.37
C SER A 282 18.13 -16.68 -4.03
N SER A 283 19.06 -17.58 -3.71
CA SER A 283 19.01 -18.97 -4.17
C SER A 283 17.96 -19.83 -3.48
N ASN A 284 17.44 -19.39 -2.34
CA ASN A 284 16.46 -20.13 -1.54
C ASN A 284 15.08 -20.16 -2.19
N GLN A 285 14.22 -21.05 -1.68
CA GLN A 285 12.82 -21.05 -2.05
C GLN A 285 12.13 -19.89 -1.32
N ALA A 286 11.16 -19.26 -1.97
CA ALA A 286 10.30 -18.26 -1.35
C ALA A 286 8.86 -18.42 -1.82
N ILE A 287 7.93 -18.21 -0.90
CA ILE A 287 6.50 -18.11 -1.22
C ILE A 287 6.11 -16.64 -1.05
N PHE A 288 5.64 -16.00 -2.11
CA PHE A 288 5.13 -14.63 -2.08
C PHE A 288 3.60 -14.66 -2.13
N LYS A 289 2.95 -14.25 -1.05
CA LYS A 289 1.52 -13.91 -1.02
C LYS A 289 1.38 -12.48 -1.50
N ILE A 290 0.95 -12.30 -2.74
CA ILE A 290 0.87 -11.02 -3.41
C ILE A 290 -0.54 -10.47 -3.29
N TYR A 291 -0.66 -9.28 -2.73
CA TYR A 291 -1.90 -8.55 -2.56
C TYR A 291 -1.81 -7.23 -3.30
N ARG A 292 -2.87 -6.91 -4.02
CA ARG A 292 -3.00 -5.65 -4.76
C ARG A 292 -4.34 -5.03 -4.38
N LYS A 293 -4.28 -3.87 -3.71
CA LYS A 293 -5.44 -3.14 -3.18
C LYS A 293 -5.27 -1.64 -3.46
N LYS A 294 -5.51 -1.25 -4.71
CA LYS A 294 -5.52 0.17 -5.13
C LYS A 294 -6.86 0.49 -5.80
N GLU A 295 -7.64 1.34 -5.13
CA GLU A 295 -8.82 2.00 -5.69
C GLU A 295 -8.43 2.80 -6.96
N PRO A 296 -9.26 2.83 -8.02
CA PRO A 296 -10.61 2.24 -8.17
C PRO A 296 -10.63 0.82 -8.78
N TYR A 297 -9.49 0.13 -8.80
CA TYR A 297 -9.34 -1.11 -9.57
C TYR A 297 -9.55 -2.36 -8.70
N GLN A 298 -9.93 -3.48 -9.33
CA GLN A 298 -10.16 -4.78 -8.71
C GLN A 298 -9.04 -5.23 -7.74
N LYS A 299 -9.41 -5.72 -6.55
CA LYS A 299 -8.44 -6.33 -5.64
C LYS A 299 -8.04 -7.71 -6.19
N ILE A 300 -6.74 -7.96 -6.23
CA ILE A 300 -6.15 -9.25 -6.63
C ILE A 300 -5.37 -9.83 -5.45
N GLU A 301 -5.51 -11.14 -5.25
CA GLU A 301 -4.79 -11.92 -4.26
C GLU A 301 -4.34 -13.27 -4.85
N PHE A 302 -3.05 -13.60 -4.73
CA PHE A 302 -2.51 -14.88 -5.19
C PHE A 302 -1.16 -15.22 -4.54
N SER A 303 -0.79 -16.50 -4.55
CA SER A 303 0.49 -17.00 -4.04
C SER A 303 1.42 -17.42 -5.19
N LEU A 304 2.68 -17.01 -5.12
CA LEU A 304 3.74 -17.38 -6.06
C LEU A 304 4.89 -18.06 -5.30
N THR A 305 5.24 -19.28 -5.69
CA THR A 305 6.47 -19.93 -5.24
C THR A 305 7.58 -19.74 -6.26
N ILE A 306 8.72 -19.26 -5.79
CA ILE A 306 9.98 -19.25 -6.53
C ILE A 306 10.80 -20.42 -6.01
N GLU A 307 11.16 -21.34 -6.90
CA GLU A 307 11.94 -22.52 -6.52
C GLU A 307 13.40 -22.19 -6.23
N GLN A 308 14.05 -23.10 -5.49
CA GLN A 308 15.48 -23.02 -5.25
C GLN A 308 16.25 -23.00 -6.58
N SER A 309 17.14 -22.01 -6.73
CA SER A 309 17.97 -21.89 -7.92
C SER A 309 19.23 -21.08 -7.65
N ASN A 310 20.39 -21.64 -7.96
CA ASN A 310 21.69 -21.00 -7.76
C ASN A 310 21.92 -19.79 -8.66
N GLU A 311 21.11 -19.62 -9.71
CA GLU A 311 21.23 -18.53 -10.66
C GLU A 311 19.86 -17.93 -10.99
N GLY A 312 19.88 -16.72 -11.55
CA GLY A 312 18.68 -16.06 -12.04
C GLY A 312 18.01 -15.15 -11.01
N THR A 313 16.97 -14.45 -11.47
CA THR A 313 16.26 -13.45 -10.67
C THR A 313 14.78 -13.49 -10.98
N THR A 314 13.98 -12.97 -10.05
CA THR A 314 12.55 -12.74 -10.26
C THR A 314 12.24 -11.28 -9.96
N LEU A 315 11.45 -10.65 -10.82
CA LEU A 315 10.99 -9.27 -10.72
C LEU A 315 9.47 -9.27 -10.62
N ILE A 316 8.93 -8.59 -9.62
CA ILE A 316 7.50 -8.34 -9.43
C ILE A 316 7.32 -6.83 -9.52
N LYS A 317 6.48 -6.35 -10.44
CA LYS A 317 6.20 -4.91 -10.61
C LYS A 317 4.75 -4.67 -11.01
N GLU A 318 4.18 -3.52 -10.67
CA GLU A 318 2.86 -3.09 -11.16
C GLU A 318 3.01 -1.97 -12.18
N VAL A 319 2.30 -2.09 -13.31
CA VAL A 319 2.26 -1.08 -14.38
C VAL A 319 0.83 -0.77 -14.80
N GLU A 320 0.56 0.49 -15.13
CA GLU A 320 -0.71 0.92 -15.70
C GLU A 320 -0.55 1.16 -17.21
N ASN A 321 -1.59 0.87 -17.98
CA ASN A 321 -1.62 1.25 -19.40
C ASN A 321 -1.82 2.77 -19.56
N ASN A 322 -1.64 3.27 -20.78
CA ASN A 322 -1.60 4.73 -21.07
C ASN A 322 -2.87 5.48 -20.63
N ASP A 323 -4.04 4.89 -20.83
CA ASP A 323 -5.35 5.44 -20.42
C ASP A 323 -5.73 5.08 -18.97
N LYS A 324 -4.82 4.41 -18.25
CA LYS A 324 -4.96 3.93 -16.86
C LYS A 324 -6.22 3.08 -16.67
N SER A 325 -6.72 2.43 -17.71
CA SER A 325 -7.92 1.57 -17.63
C SER A 325 -7.60 0.19 -17.05
N ILE A 326 -6.35 -0.26 -17.17
CA ILE A 326 -5.89 -1.56 -16.72
C ILE A 326 -4.61 -1.39 -15.89
N SER A 327 -4.61 -1.96 -14.69
CA SER A 327 -3.38 -2.17 -13.91
C SER A 327 -2.94 -3.63 -14.01
N THR A 328 -1.65 -3.83 -14.29
CA THR A 328 -1.06 -5.16 -14.52
C THR A 328 0.03 -5.43 -13.50
N VAL A 329 -0.11 -6.50 -12.72
CA VAL A 329 1.00 -7.07 -11.93
C VAL A 329 1.82 -7.96 -12.86
N ILE A 330 3.04 -7.54 -13.18
CA ILE A 330 3.98 -8.28 -14.02
C ILE A 330 4.96 -9.03 -13.13
N ILE A 331 5.02 -10.35 -13.31
CA ILE A 331 6.02 -11.23 -12.72
C ILE A 331 6.91 -11.73 -13.84
N SER A 332 8.18 -11.35 -13.80
CA SER A 332 9.21 -11.84 -14.72
C SER A 332 10.19 -12.69 -13.92
N SER A 333 10.46 -13.91 -14.37
CA SER A 333 11.39 -14.78 -13.68
C SER A 333 12.25 -15.55 -14.66
N SER A 334 13.56 -15.58 -14.39
CA SER A 334 14.46 -16.55 -15.01
C SER A 334 14.60 -17.82 -14.16
N LYS A 335 14.01 -17.83 -12.95
CA LYS A 335 13.91 -19.00 -12.07
C LYS A 335 12.61 -19.76 -12.32
N PRO A 336 12.57 -21.08 -12.08
CA PRO A 336 11.32 -21.83 -12.10
C PRO A 336 10.31 -21.24 -11.12
N LEU A 337 9.09 -21.03 -11.60
CA LEU A 337 7.97 -20.52 -10.82
C LEU A 337 6.91 -21.61 -10.70
N TYR A 338 6.31 -21.71 -9.52
CA TYR A 338 5.12 -22.51 -9.28
C TYR A 338 4.04 -21.59 -8.70
N VAL A 339 2.94 -21.40 -9.44
CA VAL A 339 1.79 -20.62 -8.97
C VAL A 339 0.89 -21.59 -8.21
N LEU A 340 0.78 -21.39 -6.89
CA LEU A 340 0.23 -22.40 -5.98
C LEU A 340 -1.30 -22.42 -5.93
N ASP A 341 -1.97 -21.28 -6.07
CA ASP A 341 -3.40 -21.13 -5.76
C ASP A 341 -4.18 -20.45 -6.91
N ASP A 342 -5.48 -20.71 -6.97
CA ASP A 342 -6.39 -19.96 -7.85
C ASP A 342 -6.33 -18.46 -7.53
N VAL A 343 -6.00 -17.68 -8.55
CA VAL A 343 -5.99 -16.21 -8.49
C VAL A 343 -7.39 -15.72 -8.13
N LYS A 344 -7.51 -14.99 -7.03
CA LYS A 344 -8.77 -14.38 -6.61
C LYS A 344 -8.85 -12.94 -7.09
N PHE A 345 -9.81 -12.69 -7.97
CA PHE A 345 -10.29 -11.35 -8.29
C PHE A 345 -11.51 -11.09 -7.42
N SER A 346 -11.51 -9.97 -6.68
CA SER A 346 -12.69 -9.52 -5.92
C SER A 346 -13.32 -8.31 -6.61
N GLU A 347 -14.65 -8.31 -6.63
CA GLU A 347 -15.44 -7.30 -7.34
C GLU A 347 -15.18 -5.89 -6.78
N THR A 348 -15.07 -4.92 -7.69
CA THR A 348 -15.11 -3.50 -7.37
C THR A 348 -16.40 -2.89 -7.84
N THR A 349 -16.83 -1.82 -7.16
CA THR A 349 -18.04 -1.06 -7.48
C THR A 349 -18.00 -0.37 -8.85
N LEU A 350 -16.81 -0.24 -9.46
CA LEU A 350 -16.59 0.38 -10.77
C LEU A 350 -16.18 -0.67 -11.83
N THR A 351 -16.97 -0.76 -12.91
CA THR A 351 -16.83 -1.78 -13.98
C THR A 351 -15.83 -1.40 -15.08
N THR A 352 -15.33 -0.17 -15.11
CA THR A 352 -14.50 0.37 -16.19
C THR A 352 -12.98 0.24 -15.96
N LYS A 353 -12.54 -0.04 -14.73
CA LYS A 353 -11.12 -0.16 -14.36
C LYS A 353 -10.83 -1.59 -13.90
N LYS A 354 -9.86 -2.25 -14.54
CA LYS A 354 -9.60 -3.67 -14.31
C LYS A 354 -8.19 -3.94 -13.85
N SER A 355 -8.01 -5.06 -13.15
CA SER A 355 -6.68 -5.56 -12.82
C SER A 355 -6.43 -6.88 -13.52
N GLN A 356 -5.16 -7.14 -13.84
CA GLN A 356 -4.72 -8.39 -14.46
C GLN A 356 -3.32 -8.77 -13.95
N ILE A 357 -2.94 -10.02 -14.16
CA ILE A 357 -1.61 -10.53 -13.85
C ILE A 357 -0.95 -11.01 -15.15
N MET A 358 0.31 -10.68 -15.35
CA MET A 358 1.12 -11.21 -16.43
C MET A 358 2.32 -11.94 -15.83
N ILE A 359 2.53 -13.20 -16.22
CA ILE A 359 3.68 -14.00 -15.78
C ILE A 359 4.55 -14.33 -16.99
N ILE A 360 5.85 -14.08 -16.88
CA ILE A 360 6.86 -14.29 -17.92
C ILE A 360 7.99 -15.16 -17.34
N GLY A 361 8.09 -16.41 -17.79
CA GLY A 361 9.15 -17.35 -17.40
C GLY A 361 10.17 -17.53 -18.51
N MET A 362 11.38 -17.00 -18.32
CA MET A 362 12.43 -17.00 -19.36
C MET A 362 13.10 -18.37 -19.58
N LYS A 363 12.93 -19.32 -18.65
CA LYS A 363 13.44 -20.70 -18.74
C LYS A 363 12.31 -21.76 -18.62
N GLY A 364 11.07 -21.38 -18.95
CA GLY A 364 9.87 -22.18 -18.77
C GLY A 364 9.18 -21.88 -17.43
N ILE A 365 7.84 -21.80 -17.45
CA ILE A 365 7.02 -21.72 -16.24
C ILE A 365 6.42 -23.12 -16.00
N THR A 366 6.80 -23.78 -14.90
CA THR A 366 6.22 -25.07 -14.53
C THR A 366 4.88 -24.83 -13.82
N LEU A 367 3.84 -24.56 -14.60
CA LEU A 367 2.45 -24.32 -14.13
C LEU A 367 1.64 -25.61 -14.04
N ASP A 368 2.29 -26.72 -13.68
CA ASP A 368 1.70 -28.06 -13.80
C ASP A 368 0.44 -28.26 -12.93
N SER A 369 0.18 -27.40 -11.94
CA SER A 369 -1.05 -27.41 -11.15
C SER A 369 -2.29 -26.86 -11.88
N ILE A 370 -2.13 -26.04 -12.93
CA ILE A 370 -3.23 -25.25 -13.54
C ILE A 370 -3.46 -25.60 -15.02
N GLY A 371 -2.78 -26.60 -15.56
CA GLY A 371 -3.04 -27.14 -16.91
C GLY A 371 -2.39 -26.40 -18.08
N TYR A 372 -1.54 -25.39 -17.85
CA TYR A 372 -0.85 -24.62 -18.91
C TYR A 372 0.63 -25.00 -19.04
N LYS A 373 0.88 -26.30 -19.30
CA LYS A 373 2.24 -26.82 -19.48
C LYS A 373 2.94 -26.19 -20.68
N ASN A 374 4.24 -25.92 -20.56
CA ASN A 374 5.09 -25.36 -21.63
C ASN A 374 4.71 -23.94 -22.10
N CYS A 375 4.10 -23.15 -21.22
CA CYS A 375 3.79 -21.74 -21.46
C CYS A 375 4.91 -20.85 -20.91
N ASN A 376 5.49 -20.00 -21.75
CA ASN A 376 6.50 -19.00 -21.37
C ASN A 376 5.88 -17.69 -20.88
N MET A 377 4.70 -17.33 -21.40
CA MET A 377 4.03 -16.08 -21.07
C MET A 377 2.53 -16.31 -20.92
N MET A 378 1.99 -15.94 -19.77
CA MET A 378 0.58 -16.14 -19.43
C MET A 378 -0.04 -14.87 -18.87
N ILE A 379 -1.33 -14.68 -19.16
CA ILE A 379 -2.12 -13.59 -18.61
C ILE A 379 -3.33 -14.13 -17.84
N TYR A 380 -3.54 -13.60 -16.64
CA TYR A 380 -4.75 -13.81 -15.85
C TYR A 380 -5.60 -12.55 -15.90
N LYS A 381 -6.84 -12.72 -16.37
CA LYS A 381 -7.92 -11.76 -16.28
C LYS A 381 -9.00 -12.36 -15.38
N GLU A 382 -9.91 -11.53 -14.88
CA GLU A 382 -11.00 -11.95 -13.99
C GLU A 382 -11.76 -13.21 -14.44
N LYS A 383 -12.03 -13.34 -15.74
CA LYS A 383 -12.81 -14.45 -16.31
C LYS A 383 -12.02 -15.38 -17.22
N THR A 384 -10.77 -15.04 -17.55
CA THR A 384 -9.97 -15.81 -18.52
C THR A 384 -8.53 -15.97 -18.07
N LYS A 385 -7.99 -17.16 -18.34
CA LYS A 385 -6.57 -17.49 -18.21
C LYS A 385 -6.11 -17.85 -19.61
N GLU A 386 -5.06 -17.20 -20.10
CA GLU A 386 -4.62 -17.37 -21.49
C GLU A 386 -3.10 -17.52 -21.55
N CYS A 387 -2.61 -18.57 -22.19
CA CYS A 387 -1.23 -18.57 -22.65
C CYS A 387 -1.09 -17.67 -23.87
N ILE A 388 -0.08 -16.81 -23.87
CA ILE A 388 0.23 -15.87 -24.96
C ILE A 388 1.44 -16.37 -25.75
N GLU A 389 2.40 -17.00 -25.08
CA GLU A 389 3.63 -17.49 -25.71
C GLU A 389 4.01 -18.87 -25.18
N CYS A 390 4.19 -19.83 -26.09
CA CYS A 390 4.63 -21.17 -25.76
C CYS A 390 6.15 -21.31 -25.80
N GLU A 391 6.66 -22.32 -25.09
CA GLU A 391 8.05 -22.77 -25.20
C GLU A 391 8.41 -23.17 -26.64
N LYS A 392 9.71 -23.13 -26.96
CA LYS A 392 10.22 -23.55 -28.26
C LYS A 392 9.78 -24.99 -28.56
N ARG A 393 9.25 -25.22 -29.78
CA ARG A 393 8.65 -26.49 -30.28
C ARG A 393 7.21 -26.76 -29.83
N TYR A 394 6.61 -25.88 -29.04
CA TYR A 394 5.19 -25.92 -28.68
C TYR A 394 4.42 -24.82 -29.40
N TYR A 395 3.13 -25.07 -29.63
CA TYR A 395 2.27 -24.18 -30.41
C TYR A 395 1.01 -23.83 -29.63
N LEU A 396 0.56 -22.59 -29.76
CA LEU A 396 -0.64 -22.11 -29.09
C LEU A 396 -1.88 -22.55 -29.87
N ASN A 397 -2.74 -23.35 -29.23
CA ASN A 397 -3.98 -23.82 -29.83
C ASN A 397 -5.11 -22.78 -29.76
N SER A 398 -6.25 -23.09 -30.40
CA SER A 398 -7.46 -22.26 -30.32
C SER A 398 -7.99 -22.08 -28.90
N ASN A 399 -7.70 -23.03 -28.00
CA ASN A 399 -8.06 -22.99 -26.59
C ASN A 399 -7.05 -22.24 -25.72
N LYS A 400 -6.02 -21.62 -26.32
CA LYS A 400 -4.93 -20.89 -25.62
C LYS A 400 -4.04 -21.78 -24.74
N GLU A 401 -3.83 -23.02 -25.15
CA GLU A 401 -2.93 -23.99 -24.52
C GLU A 401 -1.76 -24.35 -25.44
N CYS A 402 -0.63 -24.74 -24.87
CA CYS A 402 0.58 -25.12 -25.61
C CYS A 402 0.62 -26.62 -25.89
N GLN A 403 0.70 -26.99 -27.17
CA GLN A 403 0.74 -28.39 -27.60
C GLN A 403 2.03 -28.74 -28.34
N TYR A 404 2.57 -29.92 -28.04
CA TYR A 404 3.69 -30.50 -28.77
C TYR A 404 3.18 -31.09 -30.09
N ASN A 405 3.93 -30.89 -31.18
CA ASN A 405 3.76 -31.64 -32.43
C ASN A 405 2.52 -31.29 -33.29
N SER A 406 2.35 -30.01 -33.65
CA SER A 406 1.24 -29.56 -34.51
C SER A 406 1.48 -29.77 -36.02
N HIS A 407 2.50 -30.52 -36.45
CA HIS A 407 2.91 -30.66 -37.87
C HIS A 407 3.00 -29.31 -38.60
N CYS A 408 3.54 -28.30 -37.92
CA CYS A 408 3.64 -26.94 -38.41
C CYS A 408 5.08 -26.61 -38.83
N ILE A 409 5.27 -26.16 -40.06
CA ILE A 409 6.56 -25.74 -40.62
C ILE A 409 6.87 -24.28 -40.26
N LYS A 410 5.86 -23.39 -40.31
CA LYS A 410 6.07 -21.94 -40.18
C LYS A 410 5.04 -21.31 -39.26
N ILE A 411 5.50 -20.33 -38.48
CA ILE A 411 4.70 -19.60 -37.49
C ILE A 411 4.72 -18.09 -37.76
N ASN A 412 3.72 -17.38 -37.27
CA ASN A 412 3.73 -15.91 -37.22
C ASN A 412 4.29 -15.39 -35.89
N ASN A 413 4.36 -14.06 -35.74
CA ASN A 413 4.89 -13.38 -34.55
C ASN A 413 4.11 -13.62 -33.24
N GLN A 414 2.96 -14.30 -33.32
CA GLN A 414 2.15 -14.69 -32.17
C GLN A 414 2.23 -16.21 -31.91
N ASN A 415 3.23 -16.89 -32.48
CA ASN A 415 3.41 -18.34 -32.44
C ASN A 415 2.19 -19.15 -32.94
N HIS A 416 1.35 -18.56 -33.80
CA HIS A 416 0.29 -19.29 -34.49
C HIS A 416 0.87 -20.00 -35.72
N CYS A 417 0.40 -21.23 -35.99
CA CYS A 417 0.76 -21.95 -37.20
C CYS A 417 0.20 -21.26 -38.46
N ILE A 418 1.06 -21.04 -39.45
CA ILE A 418 0.70 -20.46 -40.75
C ILE A 418 1.07 -21.36 -41.94
N GLU A 419 1.89 -22.40 -41.73
CA GLU A 419 2.28 -23.36 -42.76
C GLU A 419 2.46 -24.74 -42.14
N CYS A 420 1.96 -25.79 -42.81
CA CYS A 420 1.90 -27.15 -42.29
C CYS A 420 2.82 -28.11 -43.07
N GLU A 421 3.24 -29.20 -42.41
CA GLU A 421 4.00 -30.29 -43.05
C GLU A 421 3.21 -30.90 -44.22
N TYR A 422 3.95 -31.40 -45.21
CA TYR A 422 3.35 -32.05 -46.37
C TYR A 422 2.44 -33.21 -45.92
N GLY A 423 1.19 -33.24 -46.42
CA GLY A 423 0.14 -34.16 -45.97
C GLY A 423 -0.80 -33.60 -44.90
N TYR A 424 -0.58 -32.37 -44.44
CA TYR A 424 -1.45 -31.68 -43.49
C TYR A 424 -1.96 -30.35 -44.04
N TYR A 425 -3.19 -29.96 -43.69
CA TYR A 425 -3.79 -28.67 -44.03
C TYR A 425 -4.05 -27.84 -42.78
N LEU A 426 -3.93 -26.51 -42.90
CA LEU A 426 -4.25 -25.60 -41.80
C LEU A 426 -5.77 -25.49 -41.62
N ASN A 427 -6.30 -26.02 -40.53
CA ASN A 427 -7.68 -25.78 -40.13
C ASN A 427 -7.80 -24.35 -39.60
N LEU A 428 -8.48 -23.46 -40.32
CA LEU A 428 -8.58 -22.04 -39.99
C LEU A 428 -9.35 -21.75 -38.69
N ASN A 429 -10.25 -22.66 -38.26
CA ASN A 429 -11.01 -22.51 -37.02
C ASN A 429 -10.16 -22.85 -35.79
N THR A 430 -9.32 -23.88 -35.89
CA THR A 430 -8.45 -24.30 -34.78
C THR A 430 -7.03 -23.75 -34.88
N LYS A 431 -6.63 -23.23 -36.04
CA LYS A 431 -5.26 -22.81 -36.43
C LYS A 431 -4.22 -23.93 -36.33
N HIS A 432 -4.63 -25.18 -36.60
CA HIS A 432 -3.79 -26.38 -36.49
C HIS A 432 -3.64 -27.09 -37.82
N ALA A 433 -2.51 -27.76 -38.04
CA ALA A 433 -2.38 -28.72 -39.12
C ALA A 433 -3.25 -29.96 -38.83
N LYS A 434 -4.14 -30.32 -39.74
CA LYS A 434 -4.90 -31.57 -39.71
C LYS A 434 -4.48 -32.43 -40.89
N TYR A 435 -4.41 -33.74 -40.66
CA TYR A 435 -4.07 -34.69 -41.72
C TYR A 435 -5.11 -34.60 -42.83
N SER A 436 -4.66 -34.38 -44.07
CA SER A 436 -5.51 -34.48 -45.25
C SER A 436 -5.70 -35.96 -45.55
N LYS A 437 -6.92 -36.47 -45.37
CA LYS A 437 -7.27 -37.81 -45.83
C LYS A 437 -7.37 -37.86 -47.34
#